data_AF-A0A8J6DPL6-F1
#
_entry.id   AF-A0A8J6DPL6-F1
#
_cell.length_a   1.000
_cell.length_b   1.000
_cell.length_c   1.000
_cell.angle_alpha   90.00
_cell.angle_beta   90.00
_cell.angle_gamma   90.00
#
_symmetry.space_group_name_H-M   'P 1'
#
loop_
_entity.id
_entity.type
_entity.pdbx_description
1 polymer ?
#
loop_
_entity_poly.entity_id
_entity_poly.type
_entity_poly.pdbx_seq_one_letter_code
_entity_poly.pdbx_strand_id
1 'polypeptide(L)'
;DFQMPWKEKLKEFKKRDKAARVIQNAWRSFLNVSVYQHFKSLINIRRQGEPHQIVRYINPKEAELLDAAAGVQVRFRLGGVNFPPDIYYKIFTHRPIEDLCANSPRDYTKLSAKYTSHVKNNNHHEEDHSGWYHRVENNDWRPVSENFWKSTENVMMEDKKESEFHFSKLKRRQDMERKRKIRKIEWMRQMYYTGKLEAKATSHTTINLIHTATRGLIKAFEDGGIDSVMEWEVNEVLNWTNTLNFDEYIASWKEMATSNSSANFKTFRFEPAQKEINDYEDISEEEKRTPNDTSFENNYEEPDFTRQMPTFTYGV
;
A
#
# COMPACT_ATOMS: atom_id res chain seq x y z
N ASP A 1 17.93 37.62 -61.06
CA ASP A 1 17.82 36.79 -59.84
C ASP A 1 18.30 37.53 -58.59
N PHE A 2 17.39 38.21 -57.89
CA PHE A 2 17.69 38.78 -56.57
C PHE A 2 17.42 37.73 -55.49
N GLN A 3 18.49 37.03 -55.08
CA GLN A 3 18.44 36.07 -53.98
C GLN A 3 18.29 36.85 -52.67
N MET A 4 17.06 36.87 -52.15
CA MET A 4 16.62 37.65 -50.98
C MET A 4 17.35 37.21 -49.68
N PRO A 5 18.29 38.02 -49.13
CA PRO A 5 19.21 37.63 -48.03
C PRO A 5 18.52 37.23 -46.72
N TRP A 6 17.30 37.71 -46.48
CA TRP A 6 16.49 37.38 -45.30
C TRP A 6 16.06 35.90 -45.27
N LYS A 7 15.88 35.26 -46.43
CA LYS A 7 15.51 33.83 -46.49
C LYS A 7 16.67 32.93 -46.02
N GLU A 8 17.91 33.32 -46.27
CA GLU A 8 19.10 32.60 -45.82
C GLU A 8 19.34 32.77 -44.33
N LYS A 9 19.23 34.01 -43.81
CA LYS A 9 19.26 34.27 -42.36
C LYS A 9 18.18 33.50 -41.59
N LEU A 10 16.97 33.40 -42.15
CA LEU A 10 15.89 32.63 -41.53
C LEU A 10 16.19 31.11 -41.50
N LYS A 11 16.79 30.58 -42.58
CA LYS A 11 17.25 29.17 -42.61
C LYS A 11 18.33 28.91 -41.58
N GLU A 12 19.28 29.83 -41.43
CA GLU A 12 20.35 29.72 -40.44
C GLU A 12 19.82 29.81 -39.01
N PHE A 13 18.91 30.75 -38.73
CA PHE A 13 18.23 30.85 -37.44
C PHE A 13 17.47 29.55 -37.11
N LYS A 14 16.71 29.01 -38.05
CA LYS A 14 16.02 27.71 -37.87
C LYS A 14 16.99 26.56 -37.60
N LYS A 15 18.18 26.57 -38.22
CA LYS A 15 19.22 25.56 -37.99
C LYS A 15 19.81 25.68 -36.58
N ARG A 16 20.07 26.91 -36.11
CA ARG A 16 20.55 27.20 -34.76
C ARG A 16 19.50 26.86 -33.70
N ASP A 17 18.24 27.21 -33.94
CA ASP A 17 17.11 26.86 -33.07
C ASP A 17 16.93 25.35 -32.97
N LYS A 18 17.02 24.63 -34.10
CA LYS A 18 16.99 23.15 -34.10
C LYS A 18 18.15 22.57 -33.28
N ALA A 19 19.37 23.10 -33.42
CA ALA A 19 20.52 22.67 -32.63
C ALA A 19 20.34 22.96 -31.13
N ALA A 20 19.85 24.16 -30.78
CA ALA A 20 19.54 24.54 -29.41
C ALA A 20 18.48 23.61 -28.79
N ARG A 21 17.41 23.28 -29.52
CA ARG A 21 16.38 22.34 -29.06
C ARG A 21 16.94 20.94 -28.83
N VAL A 22 17.88 20.47 -29.65
CA VAL A 22 18.55 19.18 -29.43
C VAL A 22 19.35 19.21 -28.12
N ILE A 23 20.13 20.26 -27.87
CA ILE A 23 20.92 20.41 -26.64
C ILE A 23 20.00 20.52 -25.43
N GLN A 24 18.94 21.33 -25.50
CA GLN A 24 17.97 21.50 -24.42
C GLN A 24 17.22 20.19 -24.11
N ASN A 25 16.83 19.43 -25.14
CA ASN A 25 16.16 18.15 -24.96
C ASN A 25 17.11 17.11 -24.34
N ALA A 26 18.38 17.09 -24.76
CA ALA A 26 19.40 16.25 -24.14
C ALA A 26 19.60 16.59 -22.66
N TRP A 27 19.69 17.89 -22.32
CA TRP A 27 19.80 18.35 -20.94
C TRP A 27 18.57 18.01 -20.09
N ARG A 28 17.35 18.23 -20.61
CA ARG A 28 16.11 17.86 -19.93
C ARG A 28 16.00 16.36 -19.71
N SER A 29 16.38 15.56 -20.72
CA SER A 29 16.42 14.10 -20.60
C SER A 29 17.39 13.67 -19.51
N PHE A 30 18.59 14.24 -19.48
CA PHE A 30 19.58 13.99 -18.43
C PHE A 30 19.03 14.31 -17.04
N LEU A 31 18.45 15.49 -16.85
CA LEU A 31 17.83 15.89 -15.58
C LEU A 31 16.70 14.93 -15.16
N ASN A 32 15.80 14.60 -16.09
CA ASN A 32 14.68 13.70 -15.79
C ASN A 32 15.19 12.29 -15.40
N VAL A 33 16.24 11.79 -16.06
CA VAL A 33 16.89 10.53 -15.71
C VAL A 33 17.54 10.61 -14.33
N SER A 34 18.22 11.71 -14.00
CA SER A 34 18.81 11.92 -12.67
C SER A 34 17.74 11.95 -11.56
N VAL A 35 16.61 12.64 -11.79
CA VAL A 35 15.48 12.66 -10.84
C VAL A 35 14.92 11.25 -10.66
N TYR A 36 14.71 10.50 -11.74
CA TYR A 36 14.26 9.11 -11.67
C TYR A 36 15.24 8.21 -10.88
N GLN A 37 16.55 8.34 -11.12
CA GLN A 37 17.56 7.58 -10.38
C GLN A 37 17.52 7.90 -8.89
N HIS A 38 17.34 9.17 -8.53
CA HIS A 38 17.17 9.60 -7.15
C HIS A 38 15.93 8.98 -6.51
N PHE A 39 14.76 9.07 -7.16
CA PHE A 39 13.52 8.46 -6.66
C PHE A 39 13.64 6.94 -6.52
N LYS A 40 14.26 6.27 -7.51
CA LYS A 40 14.53 4.83 -7.46
C LYS A 40 15.39 4.46 -6.26
N SER A 41 16.39 5.26 -5.93
CA SER A 41 17.23 5.03 -4.75
C SER A 41 16.46 5.26 -3.45
N LEU A 42 15.64 6.31 -3.39
CA LEU A 42 14.85 6.68 -2.21
C LEU A 42 13.84 5.60 -1.82
N ILE A 43 13.12 5.06 -2.81
CA ILE A 43 12.09 4.04 -2.55
C ILE A 43 12.67 2.64 -2.34
N ASN A 44 13.96 2.39 -2.62
CA ASN A 44 14.58 1.08 -2.48
C ASN A 44 14.93 0.77 -1.01
N ILE A 45 13.89 0.72 -0.17
CA ILE A 45 14.01 0.60 1.28
C ILE A 45 14.06 -0.88 1.71
N ARG A 46 13.62 -1.83 0.87
CA ARG A 46 13.73 -3.30 1.10
C ARG A 46 13.36 -3.73 2.53
N ARG A 47 12.13 -3.46 2.97
CA ARG A 47 11.61 -3.77 4.32
C ARG A 47 12.38 -3.13 5.48
N GLN A 48 13.05 -2.03 5.24
CA GLN A 48 13.67 -1.22 6.28
C GLN A 48 12.79 -0.02 6.64
N GLY A 49 13.14 0.67 7.72
CA GLY A 49 12.42 1.85 8.18
C GLY A 49 11.08 1.54 8.85
N GLU A 50 10.76 2.37 9.84
CA GLU A 50 9.55 2.25 10.62
C GLU A 50 8.40 3.00 9.90
N PRO A 51 7.25 2.34 9.68
CA PRO A 51 6.17 2.91 8.86
C PRO A 51 5.60 4.22 9.44
N HIS A 52 5.48 4.35 10.76
CA HIS A 52 5.00 5.60 11.38
C HIS A 52 5.98 6.76 11.13
N GLN A 53 7.29 6.58 11.28
CA GLN A 53 8.30 7.59 10.98
C GLN A 53 8.28 7.98 9.50
N ILE A 54 8.22 7.01 8.61
CA ILE A 54 8.16 7.27 7.15
C ILE A 54 6.92 8.10 6.82
N VAL A 55 5.74 7.70 7.31
CA VAL A 55 4.50 8.42 7.03
C VAL A 55 4.48 9.76 7.74
N ARG A 56 5.13 9.91 8.89
CA ARG A 56 5.22 11.21 9.59
C ARG A 56 5.89 12.29 8.74
N TYR A 57 6.87 11.93 7.91
CA TYR A 57 7.49 12.87 6.97
C TYR A 57 6.63 13.19 5.75
N ILE A 58 5.68 12.32 5.39
CA ILE A 58 4.81 12.47 4.23
C ILE A 58 3.49 13.16 4.62
N ASN A 59 2.80 12.57 5.59
CA ASN A 59 1.54 13.03 6.15
C ASN A 59 1.49 12.76 7.67
N PRO A 60 1.75 13.78 8.50
CA PRO A 60 1.81 13.62 9.95
C PRO A 60 0.47 13.20 10.56
N LYS A 61 -0.66 13.66 10.02
CA LYS A 61 -2.00 13.30 10.52
C LYS A 61 -2.30 11.81 10.31
N GLU A 62 -1.86 11.27 9.17
CA GLU A 62 -2.04 9.85 8.90
C GLU A 62 -1.11 8.99 9.77
N ALA A 63 0.10 9.47 10.05
CA ALA A 63 1.05 8.78 10.91
C ALA A 63 0.50 8.54 12.32
N GLU A 64 -0.23 9.51 12.88
CA GLU A 64 -0.87 9.39 14.20
C GLU A 64 -1.91 8.26 14.27
N LEU A 65 -2.53 7.91 13.14
CA LEU A 65 -3.52 6.82 13.07
C LEU A 65 -2.86 5.43 12.92
N LEU A 66 -1.54 5.37 12.72
CA LEU A 66 -0.85 4.10 12.52
C LEU A 66 -0.57 3.41 13.85
N ASP A 67 -1.18 2.25 14.01
CA ASP A 67 -1.00 1.40 15.18
C ASP A 67 0.02 0.27 14.92
N ALA A 68 0.91 0.05 15.88
CA ALA A 68 1.83 -1.08 15.90
C ALA A 68 1.07 -2.42 15.93
N ALA A 69 -0.07 -2.46 16.62
CA ALA A 69 -0.88 -3.67 16.70
C ALA A 69 -1.64 -3.99 15.40
N ALA A 70 -1.73 -3.08 14.43
CA ALA A 70 -2.29 -3.39 13.12
C ALA A 70 -1.31 -4.11 12.17
N GLY A 71 0.00 -4.17 12.51
CA GLY A 71 1.02 -4.74 11.65
C GLY A 71 1.08 -4.02 10.29
N VAL A 72 1.20 -2.69 10.35
CA VAL A 72 1.19 -1.76 9.23
C VAL A 72 2.47 -1.90 8.42
N GLN A 73 2.34 -1.85 7.10
CA GLN A 73 3.43 -1.75 6.13
C GLN A 73 3.08 -0.69 5.10
N VAL A 74 4.02 0.17 4.76
CA VAL A 74 3.84 1.21 3.76
C VAL A 74 4.59 0.79 2.51
N ARG A 75 3.93 0.81 1.35
CA ARG A 75 4.58 0.52 0.08
C ARG A 75 4.59 1.76 -0.79
N PHE A 76 5.66 1.93 -1.55
CA PHE A 76 5.85 2.98 -2.54
C PHE A 76 5.78 2.42 -3.97
N ARG A 77 5.31 3.24 -4.90
CA ARG A 77 5.40 3.00 -6.34
C ARG A 77 5.79 4.29 -7.06
N LEU A 78 6.47 4.13 -8.19
CA LEU A 78 6.61 5.21 -9.16
C LEU A 78 5.43 5.12 -10.12
N GLY A 79 4.80 6.24 -10.40
CA GLY A 79 3.68 6.34 -11.31
C GLY A 79 3.56 7.73 -11.92
N GLY A 80 2.45 7.99 -12.59
CA GLY A 80 2.20 9.28 -13.25
C GLY A 80 2.27 9.16 -14.77
N VAL A 81 1.61 10.11 -15.43
CA VAL A 81 1.44 10.14 -16.89
C VAL A 81 2.69 10.69 -17.59
N ASN A 82 3.46 11.52 -16.89
CA ASN A 82 4.64 12.22 -17.41
C ASN A 82 5.92 11.70 -16.76
N PHE A 83 7.04 11.86 -17.46
CA PHE A 83 8.39 11.58 -16.94
C PHE A 83 9.08 12.89 -16.56
N PRO A 84 9.74 13.02 -15.39
CA PRO A 84 10.02 11.99 -14.39
C PRO A 84 8.77 11.56 -13.59
N PRO A 85 8.73 10.32 -13.08
CA PRO A 85 7.54 9.79 -12.41
C PRO A 85 7.36 10.38 -11.01
N ASP A 86 6.12 10.45 -10.56
CA ASP A 86 5.75 10.81 -9.19
C ASP A 86 5.80 9.59 -8.26
N ILE A 87 6.06 9.84 -6.97
CA ILE A 87 6.03 8.81 -5.94
C ILE A 87 4.62 8.72 -5.37
N TYR A 88 4.09 7.50 -5.31
CA TYR A 88 2.84 7.20 -4.62
C TYR A 88 3.07 6.22 -3.49
N TYR A 89 2.25 6.27 -2.46
CA TYR A 89 2.28 5.35 -1.34
C TYR A 89 0.92 4.72 -1.07
N LYS A 90 0.93 3.53 -0.47
CA LYS A 90 -0.26 2.83 0.01
C LYS A 90 0.06 2.11 1.32
N ILE A 91 -0.87 2.18 2.26
CA ILE A 91 -0.75 1.55 3.57
C ILE A 91 -1.44 0.18 3.52
N PHE A 92 -0.71 -0.84 3.96
CA PHE A 92 -1.15 -2.22 4.06
C PHE A 92 -1.13 -2.65 5.51
N THR A 93 -2.04 -3.55 5.86
CA THR A 93 -2.13 -4.15 7.19
C THR A 93 -1.99 -5.65 7.03
N HIS A 94 -1.02 -6.26 7.70
CA HIS A 94 -0.79 -7.70 7.60
C HIS A 94 -1.60 -8.50 8.62
N ARG A 95 -2.08 -7.87 9.69
CA ARG A 95 -2.96 -8.54 10.66
C ARG A 95 -4.37 -8.66 10.09
N PRO A 96 -5.10 -9.73 10.43
CA PRO A 96 -6.47 -9.91 9.96
C PRO A 96 -7.34 -8.74 10.45
N ILE A 97 -7.94 -8.02 9.50
CA ILE A 97 -8.94 -6.99 9.76
C ILE A 97 -10.27 -7.54 9.29
N GLU A 98 -11.24 -7.56 10.19
CA GLU A 98 -12.59 -8.02 9.90
C GLU A 98 -13.50 -6.81 9.68
N ASP A 99 -14.14 -6.76 8.52
CA ASP A 99 -15.19 -5.80 8.24
C ASP A 99 -16.53 -6.41 8.68
N LEU A 100 -17.06 -5.91 9.80
CA LEU A 100 -18.28 -6.43 10.41
C LEU A 100 -19.48 -6.31 9.47
N CYS A 101 -19.57 -5.21 8.72
CA CYS A 101 -20.68 -4.94 7.81
C CYS A 101 -20.57 -5.75 6.51
N ALA A 102 -19.36 -6.15 6.11
CA ALA A 102 -19.12 -7.03 4.98
C ALA A 102 -19.60 -8.47 5.21
N ASN A 103 -19.59 -8.96 6.46
CA ASN A 103 -19.88 -10.37 6.75
C ASN A 103 -21.38 -10.70 6.77
N SER A 104 -22.22 -9.73 7.08
CA SER A 104 -23.68 -9.87 7.08
C SER A 104 -24.28 -8.64 6.41
N PRO A 105 -24.16 -8.50 5.08
CA PRO A 105 -24.71 -7.35 4.38
C PRO A 105 -26.23 -7.33 4.63
N ARG A 106 -26.67 -6.32 5.36
CA ARG A 106 -28.06 -6.12 5.76
C ARG A 106 -28.32 -4.64 5.85
N ASP A 107 -29.59 -4.29 5.71
CA ASP A 107 -30.04 -2.94 6.02
C ASP A 107 -30.17 -2.81 7.54
N TYR A 108 -29.08 -2.40 8.20
CA TYR A 108 -29.06 -2.19 9.66
C TYR A 108 -29.93 -1.01 10.11
N THR A 109 -30.39 -0.17 9.17
CA THR A 109 -31.27 0.96 9.48
C THR A 109 -32.74 0.53 9.61
N LYS A 110 -33.11 -0.57 8.94
CA LYS A 110 -34.44 -1.18 9.06
C LYS A 110 -34.44 -2.22 10.16
N LEU A 111 -35.11 -1.91 11.27
CA LEU A 111 -35.48 -2.91 12.27
C LEU A 111 -36.54 -3.83 11.65
N SER A 112 -36.11 -4.88 10.93
CA SER A 112 -37.03 -5.92 10.49
C SER A 112 -37.70 -6.50 11.74
N ALA A 113 -39.02 -6.43 11.83
CA ALA A 113 -39.76 -7.12 12.88
C ALA A 113 -39.27 -8.57 12.91
N LYS A 114 -38.84 -9.06 14.08
CA LYS A 114 -38.38 -10.45 14.23
C LYS A 114 -39.58 -11.36 13.94
N TYR A 115 -39.76 -11.79 12.69
CA TYR A 115 -40.74 -12.81 12.36
C TYR A 115 -40.21 -14.14 12.91
N THR A 116 -40.68 -14.51 14.10
CA THR A 116 -40.53 -15.83 14.70
C THR A 116 -41.51 -16.82 14.06
N SER A 117 -41.51 -16.95 12.74
CA SER A 117 -42.32 -17.95 12.07
C SER A 117 -41.42 -19.07 11.54
N HIS A 118 -41.43 -20.20 12.23
CA HIS A 118 -40.86 -21.48 11.79
C HIS A 118 -41.57 -22.08 10.56
N VAL A 119 -42.41 -21.30 9.86
CA VAL A 119 -43.16 -21.75 8.69
C VAL A 119 -42.38 -21.37 7.44
N LYS A 120 -41.67 -22.36 6.88
CA LYS A 120 -41.03 -22.26 5.56
C LYS A 120 -42.12 -22.17 4.48
N ASN A 121 -42.56 -20.97 4.15
CA ASN A 121 -43.26 -20.76 2.88
C ASN A 121 -42.21 -20.74 1.77
N ASN A 122 -42.29 -21.70 0.85
CA ASN A 122 -41.39 -21.88 -0.31
C ASN A 122 -41.53 -20.79 -1.39
N ASN A 123 -42.10 -19.64 -1.07
CA ASN A 123 -42.17 -18.53 -2.01
C ASN A 123 -40.83 -17.81 -1.96
N HIS A 124 -40.01 -17.97 -3.01
CA HIS A 124 -38.82 -17.17 -3.26
C HIS A 124 -39.24 -15.71 -3.43
N HIS A 125 -39.46 -15.01 -2.34
CA HIS A 125 -39.50 -13.56 -2.36
C HIS A 125 -38.07 -13.10 -2.70
N GLU A 126 -37.90 -12.46 -3.85
CA GLU A 126 -36.66 -11.75 -4.17
C GLU A 126 -36.43 -10.76 -3.04
N GLU A 127 -35.43 -11.02 -2.20
CA GLU A 127 -35.07 -10.11 -1.12
C GLU A 127 -34.69 -8.76 -1.75
N ASP A 128 -35.21 -7.65 -1.23
CA ASP A 128 -34.78 -6.34 -1.69
C ASP A 128 -33.40 -6.04 -1.09
N HIS A 129 -32.35 -6.11 -1.93
CA HIS A 129 -30.96 -5.92 -1.54
C HIS A 129 -30.53 -4.44 -1.58
N SER A 130 -31.43 -3.51 -1.95
CA SER A 130 -31.10 -2.09 -2.17
C SER A 130 -30.56 -1.38 -0.92
N GLY A 131 -30.99 -1.81 0.27
CA GLY A 131 -30.55 -1.25 1.55
C GLY A 131 -29.36 -1.96 2.20
N TRP A 132 -28.79 -2.98 1.55
CA TRP A 132 -27.67 -3.72 2.12
C TRP A 132 -26.41 -2.87 2.20
N TYR A 133 -25.57 -3.16 3.20
CA TYR A 133 -24.24 -2.57 3.29
C TYR A 133 -23.49 -2.74 1.97
N HIS A 134 -23.13 -1.61 1.35
CA HIS A 134 -22.32 -1.56 0.14
C HIS A 134 -20.99 -0.88 0.45
N ARG A 135 -19.89 -1.61 0.25
CA ARG A 135 -18.55 -1.12 0.53
C ARG A 135 -17.95 -0.47 -0.71
N VAL A 136 -17.65 0.83 -0.60
CA VAL A 136 -16.87 1.56 -1.61
C VAL A 136 -15.42 1.66 -1.13
N GLU A 137 -14.50 0.96 -1.79
CA GLU A 137 -13.08 1.02 -1.46
C GLU A 137 -12.40 2.21 -2.16
N ASN A 138 -12.29 3.34 -1.48
CA ASN A 138 -11.44 4.47 -1.93
C ASN A 138 -9.96 4.26 -1.53
N ASN A 139 -9.47 3.03 -1.65
CA ASN A 139 -8.14 2.65 -1.21
C ASN A 139 -7.13 2.65 -2.36
N ASP A 140 -7.10 3.76 -3.09
CA ASP A 140 -6.15 3.95 -4.16
C ASP A 140 -4.77 4.39 -3.62
N TRP A 141 -3.78 4.28 -4.49
CA TRP A 141 -2.45 4.78 -4.20
C TRP A 141 -2.45 6.31 -4.14
N ARG A 142 -1.83 6.86 -3.10
CA ARG A 142 -1.85 8.29 -2.80
C ARG A 142 -0.54 8.96 -3.23
N PRO A 143 -0.56 10.11 -3.90
CA PRO A 143 0.67 10.80 -4.26
C PRO A 143 1.38 11.34 -3.00
N VAL A 144 2.71 11.27 -2.99
CA VAL A 144 3.56 11.94 -2.00
C VAL A 144 3.74 13.38 -2.48
N SER A 145 2.85 14.30 -2.09
CA SER A 145 2.93 15.71 -2.47
C SER A 145 3.18 16.62 -1.25
N GLU A 146 4.01 17.65 -1.43
CA GLU A 146 4.24 18.68 -0.39
C GLU A 146 2.97 19.47 -0.06
N ASN A 147 2.02 19.51 -0.99
CA ASN A 147 0.75 20.22 -0.88
C ASN A 147 -0.39 19.30 -0.39
N PHE A 148 -0.14 18.44 0.58
CA PHE A 148 -1.15 17.50 1.10
C PHE A 148 -2.43 18.16 1.65
N TRP A 149 -2.42 19.48 1.86
CA TRP A 149 -3.56 20.31 2.26
C TRP A 149 -4.39 20.87 1.10
N LYS A 150 -3.86 20.89 -0.13
CA LYS A 150 -4.58 21.42 -1.30
C LYS A 150 -5.37 20.28 -1.93
N SER A 151 -6.70 20.42 -1.98
CA SER A 151 -7.58 19.49 -2.68
C SER A 151 -7.05 19.26 -4.09
N THR A 152 -6.56 18.05 -4.33
CA THR A 152 -5.98 17.67 -5.62
C THR A 152 -7.13 17.30 -6.55
N GLU A 153 -7.85 18.31 -7.03
CA GLU A 153 -9.02 18.14 -7.90
C GLU A 153 -8.63 17.82 -9.35
N ASN A 154 -7.33 17.89 -9.70
CA ASN A 154 -6.84 17.83 -11.08
C ASN A 154 -5.71 16.82 -11.36
N VAL A 155 -5.41 15.87 -10.47
CA VAL A 155 -4.59 14.72 -10.89
C VAL A 155 -5.51 13.78 -11.64
N MET A 156 -5.30 13.68 -12.96
CA MET A 156 -5.87 12.67 -13.84
C MET A 156 -5.54 11.28 -13.28
N MET A 157 -6.32 10.85 -12.30
CA MET A 157 -6.32 9.49 -11.80
C MET A 157 -6.81 8.62 -12.95
N GLU A 158 -6.05 7.58 -13.28
CA GLU A 158 -6.51 6.49 -14.14
C GLU A 158 -7.96 6.13 -13.79
N ASP A 159 -8.79 5.87 -14.82
CA ASP A 159 -10.20 5.51 -14.67
C ASP A 159 -10.41 4.67 -13.40
N LYS A 160 -11.19 5.22 -12.47
CA LYS A 160 -11.53 4.57 -11.20
C LYS A 160 -12.25 3.27 -11.53
N LYS A 161 -11.51 2.18 -11.67
CA LYS A 161 -12.09 0.85 -11.70
C LYS A 161 -12.60 0.60 -10.30
N GLU A 162 -13.89 0.81 -10.12
CA GLU A 162 -14.59 0.43 -8.90
C GLU A 162 -14.27 -1.04 -8.64
N SER A 163 -13.53 -1.28 -7.57
CA SER A 163 -13.24 -2.64 -7.14
C SER A 163 -14.49 -3.17 -6.47
N GLU A 164 -15.27 -3.96 -7.19
CA GLU A 164 -16.44 -4.63 -6.62
C GLU A 164 -16.01 -5.53 -5.47
N PHE A 165 -16.57 -5.27 -4.28
CA PHE A 165 -16.31 -6.05 -3.08
C PHE A 165 -17.46 -7.03 -2.84
N HIS A 166 -17.17 -8.33 -2.94
CA HIS A 166 -18.14 -9.37 -2.64
C HIS A 166 -18.13 -9.75 -1.15
N PHE A 167 -19.29 -9.86 -0.50
CA PHE A 167 -19.40 -10.20 0.93
C PHE A 167 -18.74 -11.55 1.27
N SER A 168 -19.06 -12.61 0.51
CA SER A 168 -18.50 -13.96 0.72
C SER A 168 -16.98 -14.00 0.57
N LYS A 169 -16.29 -14.39 1.64
CA LYS A 169 -14.83 -14.59 1.68
C LYS A 169 -14.36 -15.66 0.68
N LEU A 170 -15.15 -16.72 0.50
CA LEU A 170 -14.82 -17.80 -0.43
C LEU A 170 -14.77 -17.29 -1.86
N LYS A 171 -15.79 -16.54 -2.28
CA LYS A 171 -15.86 -15.96 -3.63
C LYS A 171 -14.72 -14.95 -3.86
N ARG A 172 -14.42 -14.09 -2.87
CA ARG A 172 -13.24 -13.21 -2.94
C ARG A 172 -11.93 -13.97 -3.11
N ARG A 173 -11.75 -15.09 -2.40
CA ARG A 173 -10.55 -15.93 -2.54
C ARG A 173 -10.44 -16.52 -3.95
N GLN A 174 -11.55 -17.07 -4.46
CA GLN A 174 -11.62 -17.59 -5.84
C GLN A 174 -11.35 -16.51 -6.88
N ASP A 175 -11.89 -15.30 -6.71
CA ASP A 175 -11.66 -14.17 -7.63
C ASP A 175 -10.19 -13.72 -7.61
N MET A 176 -9.55 -13.72 -6.44
CA MET A 176 -8.13 -13.44 -6.28
C MET A 176 -7.25 -14.51 -6.94
N GLU A 177 -7.59 -15.78 -6.79
CA GLU A 177 -6.92 -16.91 -7.46
C GLU A 177 -7.07 -16.82 -8.98
N ARG A 178 -8.29 -16.54 -9.47
CA ARG A 178 -8.56 -16.30 -10.90
C ARG A 178 -7.70 -15.15 -11.43
N LYS A 179 -7.62 -14.02 -10.72
CA LYS A 179 -6.76 -12.88 -11.09
C LYS A 179 -5.27 -13.26 -11.08
N ARG A 180 -4.82 -14.08 -10.14
CA ARG A 180 -3.43 -14.56 -10.09
C ARG A 180 -3.11 -15.44 -11.30
N LYS A 181 -4.03 -16.34 -11.66
CA LYS A 181 -3.91 -17.20 -12.84
C LYS A 181 -3.82 -16.39 -14.14
N ILE A 182 -4.69 -15.39 -14.32
CA ILE A 182 -4.66 -14.48 -15.48
C ILE A 182 -3.27 -13.82 -15.60
N ARG A 183 -2.77 -13.24 -14.50
CA ARG A 183 -1.44 -12.57 -14.50
C ARG A 183 -0.29 -13.53 -14.82
N LYS A 184 -0.34 -14.77 -14.35
CA LYS A 184 0.66 -15.80 -14.68
C LYS A 184 0.68 -16.09 -16.18
N ILE A 185 -0.50 -16.24 -16.79
CA ILE A 185 -0.64 -16.52 -18.23
C ILE A 185 -0.19 -15.29 -19.05
N GLU A 186 -0.62 -14.09 -18.69
CA GLU A 186 -0.18 -12.85 -19.35
C GLU A 186 1.33 -12.66 -19.28
N TRP A 187 1.93 -12.94 -18.12
CA TRP A 187 3.37 -12.88 -17.94
C TRP A 187 4.10 -13.92 -18.80
N MET A 188 3.63 -15.16 -18.84
CA MET A 188 4.15 -16.20 -19.73
C MET A 188 4.06 -15.78 -21.20
N ARG A 189 2.91 -15.22 -21.60
CA ARG A 189 2.66 -14.70 -22.95
C ARG A 189 3.66 -13.61 -23.31
N GLN A 190 3.89 -12.66 -22.41
CA GLN A 190 4.90 -11.61 -22.59
C GLN A 190 6.31 -12.19 -22.73
N MET A 191 6.70 -13.12 -21.86
CA MET A 191 8.02 -13.76 -21.93
C MET A 191 8.22 -14.54 -23.24
N TYR A 192 7.20 -15.24 -23.71
CA TYR A 192 7.22 -15.98 -24.96
C TYR A 192 7.41 -15.05 -26.17
N TYR A 193 6.59 -14.00 -26.30
CA TYR A 193 6.69 -13.09 -27.44
C TYR A 193 7.92 -12.19 -27.42
N THR A 194 8.44 -11.87 -26.24
CA THR A 194 9.70 -11.11 -26.11
C THR A 194 10.95 -11.97 -26.35
N GLY A 195 10.79 -13.28 -26.52
CA GLY A 195 11.90 -14.21 -26.75
C GLY A 195 12.79 -14.43 -25.52
N LYS A 196 12.32 -14.06 -24.33
CA LYS A 196 13.06 -14.17 -23.06
C LYS A 196 12.77 -15.45 -22.28
N LEU A 197 11.98 -16.34 -22.87
CA LEU A 197 11.61 -17.60 -22.26
C LEU A 197 12.75 -18.62 -22.46
N GLU A 198 13.53 -18.88 -21.42
CA GLU A 198 14.68 -19.80 -21.45
C GLU A 198 14.36 -21.11 -20.72
N ALA A 199 14.14 -22.19 -21.46
CA ALA A 199 13.96 -23.51 -20.88
C ALA A 199 15.20 -23.93 -20.07
N LYS A 200 15.00 -24.52 -18.89
CA LYS A 200 16.10 -25.02 -18.03
C LYS A 200 16.89 -26.18 -18.65
N ALA A 201 16.32 -26.83 -19.66
CA ALA A 201 16.87 -28.04 -20.22
C ALA A 201 17.93 -27.74 -21.28
N THR A 202 19.07 -28.46 -21.22
CA THR A 202 20.16 -28.33 -22.19
C THR A 202 19.86 -29.05 -23.52
N SER A 203 18.89 -29.98 -23.54
CA SER A 203 18.57 -30.76 -24.73
C SER A 203 17.62 -30.02 -25.67
N HIS A 204 18.02 -29.94 -26.95
CA HIS A 204 17.24 -29.30 -28.00
C HIS A 204 15.84 -29.91 -28.19
N THR A 205 15.69 -31.22 -27.98
CA THR A 205 14.39 -31.91 -28.10
C THR A 205 13.42 -31.49 -26.99
N THR A 206 13.90 -31.38 -25.75
CA THR A 206 13.10 -30.91 -24.62
C THR A 206 12.75 -29.44 -24.73
N ILE A 207 13.66 -28.61 -25.25
CA ILE A 207 13.40 -27.19 -25.52
C ILE A 207 12.24 -27.05 -26.52
N ASN A 208 12.26 -27.78 -27.64
CA ASN A 208 11.20 -27.74 -28.64
C ASN A 208 9.85 -28.21 -28.09
N LEU A 209 9.84 -29.23 -27.22
CA LEU A 209 8.64 -29.73 -26.56
C LEU A 209 8.02 -28.66 -25.64
N ILE A 210 8.87 -27.98 -24.85
CA ILE A 210 8.45 -26.90 -23.94
C ILE A 210 7.89 -25.71 -24.73
N HIS A 211 8.54 -25.29 -25.81
CA HIS A 211 8.01 -24.21 -26.67
C HIS A 211 6.68 -24.60 -27.32
N THR A 212 6.52 -25.86 -27.74
CA THR A 212 5.28 -26.36 -28.32
C THR A 212 4.15 -26.36 -27.30
N ALA A 213 4.41 -26.85 -26.08
CA ALA A 213 3.46 -26.82 -24.97
C ALA A 213 3.07 -25.40 -24.58
N THR A 214 4.05 -24.49 -24.48
CA THR A 214 3.81 -23.06 -24.18
C THR A 214 2.94 -22.41 -25.24
N ARG A 215 3.23 -22.65 -26.53
CA ARG A 215 2.44 -22.14 -27.65
C ARG A 215 1.01 -22.69 -27.64
N GLY A 216 0.85 -23.97 -27.34
CA GLY A 216 -0.47 -24.61 -27.22
C GLY A 216 -1.30 -23.98 -26.10
N LEU A 217 -0.68 -23.73 -24.94
CA LEU A 217 -1.33 -23.13 -23.78
C LEU A 217 -1.73 -21.67 -24.01
N ILE A 218 -0.88 -20.88 -24.68
CA ILE A 218 -1.22 -19.50 -25.07
C ILE A 218 -2.41 -19.49 -26.03
N LYS A 219 -2.44 -20.38 -27.04
CA LYS A 219 -3.57 -20.49 -27.97
C LYS A 219 -4.86 -20.89 -27.28
N ALA A 220 -4.81 -21.90 -26.40
CA ALA A 220 -5.99 -22.33 -25.64
C ALA A 220 -6.57 -21.19 -24.79
N PHE A 221 -5.71 -20.34 -24.22
CA PHE A 221 -6.15 -19.16 -23.51
C PHE A 221 -6.75 -18.07 -24.43
N GLU A 222 -6.16 -17.85 -25.61
CA GLU A 222 -6.67 -16.88 -26.59
C GLU A 222 -8.02 -17.31 -27.19
N ASP A 223 -8.20 -18.61 -27.45
CA ASP A 223 -9.40 -19.16 -28.10
C ASP A 223 -10.52 -19.48 -27.10
N GLY A 224 -10.18 -19.98 -25.91
CA GLY A 224 -11.14 -20.50 -24.92
C GLY A 224 -11.19 -19.75 -23.59
N GLY A 225 -10.40 -18.69 -23.43
CA GLY A 225 -10.38 -17.86 -22.22
C GLY A 225 -9.79 -18.55 -20.99
N ILE A 226 -10.05 -17.98 -19.80
CA ILE A 226 -9.43 -18.38 -18.53
C ILE A 226 -9.79 -19.80 -18.08
N ASP A 227 -10.95 -20.31 -18.48
CA ASP A 227 -11.46 -21.63 -18.07
C ASP A 227 -10.91 -22.76 -18.95
N SER A 228 -10.34 -22.45 -20.12
CA SER A 228 -9.76 -23.44 -21.03
C SER A 228 -8.40 -23.98 -20.59
N VAL A 229 -7.71 -23.30 -19.68
CA VAL A 229 -6.35 -23.65 -19.26
C VAL A 229 -6.36 -23.90 -17.76
N MET A 230 -5.80 -25.00 -17.27
CA MET A 230 -5.78 -25.27 -15.83
C MET A 230 -4.58 -24.61 -15.14
N GLU A 231 -4.72 -24.19 -13.87
CA GLU A 231 -3.62 -23.50 -13.17
C GLU A 231 -2.38 -24.39 -13.03
N TRP A 232 -2.56 -25.70 -12.83
CA TRP A 232 -1.44 -26.64 -12.71
C TRP A 232 -0.64 -26.75 -14.02
N GLU A 233 -1.30 -26.71 -15.19
CA GLU A 233 -0.64 -26.73 -16.51
C GLU A 233 0.25 -25.48 -16.69
N VAL A 234 -0.28 -24.31 -16.31
CA VAL A 234 0.48 -23.05 -16.33
C VAL A 234 1.69 -23.15 -15.40
N ASN A 235 1.50 -23.63 -14.18
CA ASN A 235 2.57 -23.75 -13.19
C ASN A 235 3.65 -24.74 -13.66
N GLU A 236 3.26 -25.85 -14.29
CA GLU A 236 4.19 -26.84 -14.82
C GLU A 236 5.02 -26.25 -15.96
N VAL A 237 4.37 -25.65 -16.96
CA VAL A 237 5.07 -24.98 -18.07
C VAL A 237 6.00 -23.89 -17.53
N LEU A 238 5.56 -23.07 -16.57
CA LEU A 238 6.41 -22.06 -15.92
C LEU A 238 7.60 -22.68 -15.19
N ASN A 239 7.44 -23.82 -14.52
CA ASN A 239 8.52 -24.48 -13.79
C ASN A 239 9.62 -25.00 -14.73
N TRP A 240 9.24 -25.48 -15.92
CA TRP A 240 10.16 -25.98 -16.94
C TRP A 240 10.79 -24.87 -17.80
N THR A 241 10.11 -23.72 -17.93
CA THR A 241 10.51 -22.60 -18.80
C THR A 241 11.31 -21.49 -18.12
N ASN A 242 11.40 -21.46 -16.79
CA ASN A 242 11.99 -20.30 -16.13
C ASN A 242 13.27 -20.58 -15.36
N THR A 243 14.34 -19.91 -15.76
CA THR A 243 15.44 -19.54 -14.86
C THR A 243 14.98 -18.54 -13.78
N LEU A 244 13.86 -17.79 -13.98
CA LEU A 244 13.27 -16.85 -13.01
C LEU A 244 11.88 -17.30 -12.51
N ASN A 245 11.76 -17.67 -11.23
CA ASN A 245 10.50 -18.05 -10.62
C ASN A 245 9.53 -16.84 -10.56
N PHE A 246 8.34 -16.94 -11.15
CA PHE A 246 7.32 -15.86 -11.12
C PHE A 246 6.99 -15.41 -9.69
N ASP A 247 6.80 -16.37 -8.78
CA ASP A 247 6.41 -16.07 -7.41
C ASP A 247 7.55 -15.37 -6.66
N GLU A 248 8.80 -15.76 -6.94
CA GLU A 248 10.01 -15.09 -6.43
C GLU A 248 10.16 -13.68 -7.00
N TYR A 249 9.95 -13.50 -8.31
CA TYR A 249 9.96 -12.19 -8.96
C TYR A 249 8.91 -11.25 -8.34
N ILE A 250 7.67 -11.73 -8.18
CA ILE A 250 6.60 -10.95 -7.55
C ILE A 250 6.92 -10.67 -6.07
N ALA A 251 7.52 -11.62 -5.35
CA ALA A 251 7.92 -11.42 -3.95
C ALA A 251 9.00 -10.34 -3.81
N SER A 252 10.09 -10.44 -4.60
CA SER A 252 11.17 -9.46 -4.66
C SER A 252 10.65 -8.09 -5.07
N TRP A 253 9.80 -8.02 -6.10
CA TRP A 253 9.18 -6.77 -6.54
C TRP A 253 8.30 -6.14 -5.46
N LYS A 254 7.50 -6.95 -4.75
CA LYS A 254 6.70 -6.49 -3.61
C LYS A 254 7.58 -6.02 -2.45
N GLU A 255 8.80 -6.52 -2.31
CA GLU A 255 9.70 -6.20 -1.22
C GLU A 255 10.49 -4.90 -1.43
N MET A 256 10.96 -4.66 -2.65
CA MET A 256 11.87 -3.55 -3.01
C MET A 256 11.47 -2.19 -2.43
N ALA A 257 10.17 -1.85 -2.51
CA ALA A 257 9.65 -0.54 -2.12
C ALA A 257 8.67 -0.59 -0.95
N THR A 258 8.84 -1.57 -0.04
CA THR A 258 7.98 -1.70 1.16
C THR A 258 8.80 -1.38 2.42
N SER A 259 8.18 -0.70 3.39
CA SER A 259 8.73 -0.45 4.72
C SER A 259 8.83 -1.73 5.55
N ASN A 260 9.46 -1.66 6.72
CA ASN A 260 9.32 -2.72 7.70
C ASN A 260 7.88 -2.78 8.23
N SER A 261 7.53 -3.89 8.88
CA SER A 261 6.27 -4.04 9.60
C SER A 261 6.29 -3.22 10.89
N SER A 262 5.22 -2.50 11.21
CA SER A 262 5.07 -1.80 12.50
C SER A 262 5.12 -2.76 13.68
N ALA A 263 4.78 -4.05 13.47
CA ALA A 263 4.90 -5.09 14.49
C ALA A 263 6.36 -5.40 14.89
N ASN A 264 7.33 -5.07 14.03
CA ASN A 264 8.75 -5.28 14.31
C ASN A 264 9.36 -4.09 15.07
N PHE A 265 8.58 -3.07 15.39
CA PHE A 265 9.03 -1.95 16.19
C PHE A 265 9.34 -2.42 17.60
N LYS A 266 10.63 -2.40 17.95
CA LYS A 266 11.07 -2.56 19.34
C LYS A 266 10.81 -1.22 20.03
N THR A 267 9.75 -1.12 20.80
CA THR A 267 9.64 -0.06 21.80
C THR A 267 10.86 -0.13 22.72
N PHE A 268 11.39 1.04 23.12
CA PHE A 268 12.30 1.12 24.24
C PHE A 268 11.65 0.39 25.42
N ARG A 269 12.22 -0.75 25.82
CA ARG A 269 11.84 -1.38 27.08
C ARG A 269 12.33 -0.44 28.17
N PHE A 270 11.41 0.04 29.00
CA PHE A 270 11.81 0.55 30.30
C PHE A 270 12.39 -0.65 31.06
N GLU A 271 13.71 -0.74 31.11
CA GLU A 271 14.37 -1.61 32.08
C GLU A 271 13.89 -1.15 33.46
N PRO A 272 13.24 -2.01 34.27
CA PRO A 272 12.88 -1.62 35.62
C PRO A 272 14.17 -1.26 36.35
N ALA A 273 14.23 -0.02 36.86
CA ALA A 273 15.35 0.42 37.68
C ALA A 273 15.58 -0.63 38.77
N GLN A 274 16.79 -1.18 38.83
CA GLN A 274 17.19 -2.10 39.88
C GLN A 274 16.88 -1.42 41.21
N LYS A 275 15.91 -1.96 41.96
CA LYS A 275 15.66 -1.53 43.32
C LYS A 275 16.91 -1.92 44.11
N GLU A 276 17.77 -0.94 44.40
CA GLU A 276 18.72 -1.08 45.50
C GLU A 276 17.89 -1.35 46.75
N ILE A 277 17.98 -2.58 47.25
CA ILE A 277 17.42 -2.97 48.54
C ILE A 277 18.31 -2.28 49.56
N ASN A 278 17.88 -1.11 50.05
CA ASN A 278 18.44 -0.52 51.24
C ASN A 278 17.83 -1.24 52.43
N ASP A 279 18.57 -2.22 52.96
CA ASP A 279 18.32 -2.82 54.27
C ASP A 279 18.49 -1.73 55.34
N TYR A 280 17.38 -1.17 55.81
CA TYR A 280 17.37 -0.35 57.02
C TYR A 280 16.80 -1.21 58.14
N GLU A 281 17.67 -1.54 59.10
CA GLU A 281 17.32 -2.32 60.29
C GLU A 281 16.22 -1.61 61.10
N ASP A 282 15.17 -2.36 61.39
CA ASP A 282 13.99 -1.95 62.14
C ASP A 282 14.33 -1.97 63.64
N ILE A 283 14.47 -0.79 64.24
CA ILE A 283 14.59 -0.64 65.70
C ILE A 283 13.19 -0.44 66.27
N SER A 284 12.74 -1.46 67.00
CA SER A 284 11.53 -1.54 67.80
C SER A 284 11.34 -0.36 68.76
N GLU A 285 10.09 0.10 68.94
CA GLU A 285 9.52 0.34 70.29
C GLU A 285 7.99 0.51 70.28
N GLU A 286 7.37 -0.40 71.04
CA GLU A 286 6.20 -0.30 71.92
C GLU A 286 4.76 0.01 71.44
N GLU A 287 3.90 -0.96 71.76
CA GLU A 287 2.43 -0.91 71.78
C GLU A 287 1.88 0.21 72.68
N LYS A 288 0.89 0.97 72.18
CA LYS A 288 -0.30 1.32 72.97
C LYS A 288 -1.58 1.20 72.14
N ARG A 289 -2.54 0.48 72.71
CA ARG A 289 -3.85 0.10 72.17
C ARG A 289 -4.82 1.29 72.05
N THR A 290 -5.52 1.35 70.91
CA THR A 290 -6.95 1.68 70.61
C THR A 290 -7.78 2.44 71.66
N PRO A 291 -8.70 3.37 71.26
CA PRO A 291 -9.87 2.98 70.45
C PRO A 291 -10.44 3.99 69.44
N ASN A 292 -11.22 3.40 68.53
CA ASN A 292 -12.20 4.02 67.64
C ASN A 292 -12.94 5.19 68.31
N ASP A 293 -13.07 6.31 67.60
CA ASP A 293 -14.37 6.95 67.53
C ASP A 293 -14.56 7.79 66.27
N THR A 294 -15.84 7.96 66.01
CA THR A 294 -16.51 8.41 64.79
C THR A 294 -16.49 9.93 64.64
N SER A 295 -16.78 10.44 63.43
CA SER A 295 -17.38 11.75 63.09
C SER A 295 -16.51 12.83 62.40
N PHE A 296 -17.00 13.26 61.23
CA PHE A 296 -17.05 14.59 60.57
C PHE A 296 -15.90 15.60 60.86
N GLU A 297 -15.32 16.33 59.92
CA GLU A 297 -15.94 17.18 58.89
C GLU A 297 -14.85 17.80 57.98
N ASN A 298 -15.28 18.30 56.81
CA ASN A 298 -14.47 19.01 55.82
C ASN A 298 -13.81 20.28 56.38
N ASN A 299 -12.58 20.57 55.95
CA ASN A 299 -12.08 21.94 55.86
C ASN A 299 -11.32 22.13 54.54
N TYR A 300 -11.81 23.08 53.75
CA TYR A 300 -11.14 23.68 52.61
C TYR A 300 -9.88 24.41 53.07
N GLU A 301 -8.79 24.31 52.31
CA GLU A 301 -7.82 25.39 52.10
C GLU A 301 -6.99 25.11 50.84
N GLU A 302 -7.11 25.98 49.83
CA GLU A 302 -6.21 26.08 48.68
C GLU A 302 -4.82 26.55 49.12
N PRO A 303 -3.75 26.18 48.39
CA PRO A 303 -2.59 27.04 48.27
C PRO A 303 -2.44 27.57 46.84
N ASP A 304 -2.57 28.89 46.73
CA ASP A 304 -1.99 29.72 45.68
C ASP A 304 -0.49 29.43 45.49
N PHE A 305 0.02 29.44 44.25
CA PHE A 305 0.76 30.60 43.72
C PHE A 305 1.45 30.33 42.36
N THR A 306 1.21 31.30 41.47
CA THR A 306 2.08 31.85 40.41
C THR A 306 2.49 31.04 39.18
N ARG A 307 1.78 31.36 38.09
CA ARG A 307 2.16 31.19 36.69
C ARG A 307 3.05 32.36 36.26
N GLN A 308 4.32 32.13 35.92
CA GLN A 308 5.15 33.11 35.21
C GLN A 308 4.96 32.96 33.69
N MET A 309 4.57 34.07 33.03
CA MET A 309 4.50 34.21 31.58
C MET A 309 5.80 34.86 31.07
N PRO A 310 6.35 34.44 29.91
CA PRO A 310 7.37 35.22 29.22
C PRO A 310 6.70 36.32 28.38
N THR A 311 7.14 37.56 28.59
CA THR A 311 6.74 38.76 27.86
C THR A 311 7.30 38.77 26.44
N PHE A 312 6.43 39.02 25.47
CA PHE A 312 6.78 39.51 24.13
C PHE A 312 7.10 41.00 24.19
N THR A 313 8.16 41.43 23.51
CA THR A 313 8.38 42.84 23.12
C THR A 313 8.87 42.91 21.68
N TYR A 314 8.12 43.64 20.85
CA TYR A 314 8.49 44.10 19.51
C TYR A 314 9.27 45.42 19.57
N GLY A 315 10.08 45.68 18.53
CA GLY A 315 10.72 46.97 18.17
C GLY A 315 12.22 46.76 17.93
N VAL A 316 12.85 47.06 16.79
CA VAL A 316 12.60 47.99 15.66
C VAL A 316 13.03 47.32 14.36
#